data_AF-A0A956I9A9-F1
#
_entry.id   AF-A0A956I9A9-F1
#
_cell.length_a   1.000
_cell.length_b   1.000
_cell.length_c   1.000
_cell.angle_alpha   90.00
_cell.angle_beta   90.00
_cell.angle_gamma   90.00
#
_symmetry.space_group_name_H-M   'P 1'
#
loop_
_entity.id
_entity.type
_entity.pdbx_description
1 polymer ?
#
loop_
_entity_poly.entity_id
_entity_poly.type
_entity_poly.pdbx_seq_one_letter_code
_entity_poly.pdbx_strand_id
1 'polypeptide(L)'
;MTRLLPFLFVLAACRPSGSGPAGPRTDPTPNPTACDPASEAPAPEPLHWRRHAAFVADVHAALALDASTGCRELDRAPCGDVHLVALGGNDVFGAGQYEPVARPLATTPLVVDRFVLGACSNRATLDAEGAPVVFGALDLAARNVSASAARDTGAALYRRLLRRDAQDAELDEIAALAEGLAARDFAIAACFAIGTSTEAVLY
;
A
#
# COMPACT_ATOMS: atom_id res chain seq x y z
N MET A 1 25.95 10.74 -25.50
CA MET A 1 25.33 12.02 -25.91
C MET A 1 24.03 11.72 -26.65
N THR A 2 22.89 11.64 -25.97
CA THR A 2 21.55 11.44 -26.55
C THR A 2 20.50 11.84 -25.50
N ARG A 3 20.00 13.09 -25.52
CA ARG A 3 18.63 13.54 -25.91
C ARG A 3 17.48 12.87 -25.12
N LEU A 4 16.87 13.60 -24.17
CA LEU A 4 15.67 14.47 -24.30
C LEU A 4 14.35 13.67 -24.32
N LEU A 5 13.59 13.74 -23.22
CA LEU A 5 12.14 13.46 -23.16
C LEU A 5 11.42 14.60 -22.41
N PRO A 6 10.15 14.86 -22.74
CA PRO A 6 9.56 16.19 -22.76
C PRO A 6 8.88 16.55 -21.44
N PHE A 7 8.98 17.84 -21.10
CA PHE A 7 8.12 18.49 -20.12
C PHE A 7 6.68 18.49 -20.63
N LEU A 8 5.78 17.80 -19.92
CA LEU A 8 4.34 18.07 -20.02
C LEU A 8 4.08 19.45 -19.43
N PHE A 9 3.66 20.38 -20.29
CA PHE A 9 3.06 21.65 -19.85
C PHE A 9 1.68 21.35 -19.25
N VAL A 10 1.53 21.52 -17.94
CA VAL A 10 0.22 21.64 -17.30
C VAL A 10 -0.28 23.06 -17.55
N LEU A 11 -1.27 23.20 -18.43
CA LEU A 11 -2.02 24.44 -18.62
C LEU A 11 -2.92 24.65 -17.39
N ALA A 12 -2.52 25.55 -16.48
CA ALA A 12 -3.39 26.06 -15.42
C ALA A 12 -4.47 26.97 -16.04
N ALA A 13 -5.68 26.45 -16.20
CA ALA A 13 -6.83 27.24 -16.63
C ALA A 13 -7.41 28.01 -15.44
N CYS A 14 -7.19 29.33 -15.38
CA CYS A 14 -7.90 30.21 -14.46
C CYS A 14 -9.39 30.24 -14.80
N ARG A 15 -10.25 29.83 -13.86
CA ARG A 15 -11.71 29.88 -13.98
C ARG A 15 -12.20 31.27 -13.57
N PRO A 16 -12.70 32.12 -14.49
CA PRO A 16 -13.28 33.40 -14.09
C PRO A 16 -14.61 33.15 -13.37
N SER A 17 -14.70 33.61 -12.14
CA SER A 17 -15.92 33.64 -11.33
C SER A 17 -16.59 35.00 -11.54
N GLY A 18 -17.82 35.05 -12.06
CA GLY A 18 -18.57 36.29 -12.15
C GLY A 18 -19.77 36.28 -13.10
N SER A 19 -20.91 35.79 -12.64
CA SER A 19 -22.22 36.01 -13.27
C SER A 19 -22.90 37.24 -12.64
N GLY A 20 -23.10 38.31 -13.42
CA GLY A 20 -23.89 39.48 -13.03
C GLY A 20 -24.32 40.29 -14.26
N PRO A 21 -25.52 40.89 -14.27
CA PRO A 21 -26.10 41.51 -15.46
C PRO A 21 -25.43 42.85 -15.82
N ALA A 22 -25.34 43.09 -17.12
CA ALA A 22 -24.60 44.19 -17.75
C ALA A 22 -25.20 45.56 -17.44
N GLY A 23 -24.45 46.38 -16.70
CA GLY A 23 -24.57 47.84 -16.70
C GLY A 23 -23.27 48.45 -17.24
N PRO A 24 -23.31 49.63 -17.89
CA PRO A 24 -22.10 50.29 -18.38
C PRO A 24 -21.32 50.87 -17.19
N ARG A 25 -20.34 50.11 -16.69
CA ARG A 25 -19.33 50.59 -15.73
C ARG A 25 -18.05 50.95 -16.49
N THR A 26 -17.62 52.20 -16.34
CA THR A 26 -16.23 52.62 -16.54
C THR A 26 -15.42 52.10 -15.36
N ASP A 27 -15.03 50.82 -15.42
CA ASP A 27 -14.18 50.23 -14.37
C ASP A 27 -12.71 50.58 -14.60
N PRO A 28 -11.97 50.94 -13.53
CA PRO A 28 -10.52 51.09 -13.59
C PRO A 28 -9.90 49.74 -13.97
N THR A 29 -8.89 49.80 -14.84
CA THR A 29 -8.14 48.62 -15.31
C THR A 29 -7.75 47.76 -14.11
N PRO A 30 -8.22 46.50 -13.99
CA PRO A 30 -7.84 45.65 -12.89
C PRO A 30 -6.33 45.48 -12.94
N ASN A 31 -5.67 45.94 -11.88
CA ASN A 31 -4.26 45.67 -11.64
C ASN A 31 -4.07 44.16 -11.78
N PRO A 32 -3.16 43.66 -12.64
CA PRO A 32 -2.91 42.24 -12.74
C PRO A 32 -2.53 41.76 -11.34
N THR A 33 -3.45 41.04 -10.71
CA THR A 33 -3.23 40.47 -9.39
C THR A 33 -1.97 39.64 -9.53
N ALA A 34 -0.90 40.07 -8.86
CA ALA A 34 0.37 39.40 -8.92
C ALA A 34 0.11 37.92 -8.61
N CYS A 35 0.40 37.05 -9.58
CA CYS A 35 0.44 35.64 -9.30
C CYS A 35 1.51 35.48 -8.22
N ASP A 36 1.12 35.11 -7.01
CA ASP A 36 2.09 34.66 -6.03
C ASP A 36 2.97 33.62 -6.72
N PRO A 37 4.31 33.71 -6.62
CA PRO A 37 5.19 32.75 -7.25
C PRO A 37 4.74 31.37 -6.78
N ALA A 38 4.39 30.50 -7.73
CA ALA A 38 3.98 29.15 -7.43
C ALA A 38 5.04 28.56 -6.49
N SER A 39 4.63 28.21 -5.27
CA SER A 39 5.51 27.59 -4.28
C SER A 39 6.22 26.46 -4.99
N GLU A 40 7.55 26.51 -5.03
CA GLU A 40 8.36 25.46 -5.62
C GLU A 40 7.96 24.13 -4.97
N ALA A 41 7.63 23.14 -5.80
CA ALA A 41 7.25 21.85 -5.28
C ALA A 41 8.43 21.29 -4.48
N PRO A 42 8.20 20.73 -3.28
CA PRO A 42 9.28 20.14 -2.50
C PRO A 42 9.99 19.08 -3.34
N ALA A 43 11.32 19.03 -3.22
CA ALA A 43 12.12 18.02 -3.89
C ALA A 43 11.65 16.62 -3.45
N PRO A 44 11.50 15.66 -4.37
CA PRO A 44 11.09 14.31 -4.02
C PRO A 44 12.11 13.70 -3.06
N GLU A 45 11.63 13.23 -1.91
CA GLU A 45 12.43 12.46 -0.97
C GLU A 45 12.82 11.12 -1.62
N PRO A 46 14.07 10.63 -1.46
CA PRO A 46 14.47 9.37 -2.05
C PRO A 46 13.73 8.22 -1.37
N LEU A 47 12.84 7.56 -2.12
CA LEU A 47 12.16 6.34 -1.65
C LEU A 47 13.17 5.20 -1.48
N HIS A 48 13.15 4.57 -0.31
CA HIS A 48 14.01 3.47 0.05
C HIS A 48 13.24 2.16 0.11
N TRP A 49 13.86 1.08 -0.35
CA TRP A 49 13.31 -0.26 -0.22
C TRP A 49 13.36 -0.72 1.23
N ARG A 50 12.23 -1.18 1.78
CA ARG A 50 12.18 -1.78 3.12
C ARG A 50 12.99 -3.07 3.13
N ARG A 51 14.07 -3.10 3.92
CA ARG A 51 14.97 -4.26 4.00
C ARG A 51 14.27 -5.47 4.61
N HIS A 52 14.70 -6.67 4.23
CA HIS A 52 14.17 -7.97 4.65
C HIS A 52 13.69 -8.01 6.11
N ALA A 53 14.58 -7.73 7.07
CA ALA A 53 14.24 -7.89 8.49
C ALA A 53 13.12 -6.94 8.94
N ALA A 54 13.14 -5.69 8.46
CA ALA A 54 12.09 -4.72 8.75
C ALA A 54 10.78 -5.13 8.07
N PHE A 55 10.82 -5.51 6.80
CA PHE A 55 9.64 -5.94 6.04
C PHE A 55 8.95 -7.16 6.67
N VAL A 56 9.70 -8.21 6.98
CA VAL A 56 9.17 -9.42 7.64
C VAL A 56 8.58 -9.08 9.01
N ALA A 57 9.32 -8.32 9.83
CA ALA A 57 8.87 -7.94 11.17
C ALA A 57 7.60 -7.07 11.13
N ASP A 58 7.52 -6.11 10.20
CA ASP A 58 6.35 -5.23 10.07
C ASP A 58 5.11 -6.00 9.62
N VAL A 59 5.22 -6.88 8.62
CA VAL A 59 4.08 -7.71 8.18
C VAL A 59 3.63 -8.65 9.29
N HIS A 60 4.56 -9.31 9.99
CA HIS A 60 4.23 -10.18 11.11
C HIS A 60 3.55 -9.41 12.24
N ALA A 61 4.08 -8.24 12.63
CA ALA A 61 3.50 -7.40 13.66
C ALA A 61 2.10 -6.89 13.26
N ALA A 62 1.94 -6.41 12.03
CA ALA A 62 0.67 -5.92 11.51
C ALA A 62 -0.42 -7.00 11.52
N LEU A 63 -0.04 -8.24 11.21
CA LEU A 63 -0.96 -9.38 11.16
C LEU A 63 -0.99 -10.18 12.46
N ALA A 64 -0.33 -9.73 13.52
CA ALA A 64 -0.20 -10.47 14.79
C ALA A 64 0.19 -11.94 14.57
N LEU A 65 1.23 -12.16 13.76
CA LEU A 65 1.81 -13.46 13.44
C LEU A 65 3.17 -13.59 14.14
N ASP A 66 3.52 -14.82 14.50
CA ASP A 66 4.86 -15.16 14.95
C ASP A 66 5.66 -15.82 13.80
N ALA A 67 6.95 -16.11 14.02
CA ALA A 67 7.81 -16.70 13.00
C ALA A 67 7.37 -18.11 12.54
N SER A 68 6.60 -18.83 13.37
CA SER A 68 6.08 -20.16 13.07
C SER A 68 4.70 -20.15 12.40
N THR A 69 3.93 -19.07 12.58
CA THR A 69 2.58 -18.89 12.03
C THR A 69 2.52 -17.91 10.86
N GLY A 70 3.60 -17.18 10.58
CA GLY A 70 3.82 -16.38 9.37
C GLY A 70 3.87 -17.21 8.09
N CYS A 71 4.28 -16.60 6.98
CA CYS A 71 4.40 -17.33 5.70
C CYS A 71 5.40 -18.49 5.80
N ARG A 72 5.00 -19.69 5.35
CA ARG A 72 5.87 -20.87 5.25
C ARG A 72 5.90 -21.44 3.84
N GLU A 73 7.12 -21.70 3.37
CA GLU A 73 7.35 -22.41 2.11
C GLU A 73 7.21 -23.91 2.31
N LEU A 74 6.28 -24.50 1.56
CA LEU A 74 5.99 -25.94 1.57
C LEU A 74 5.73 -26.49 3.00
N ASP A 75 5.13 -25.66 3.87
CA ASP A 75 4.89 -25.95 5.30
C ASP A 75 6.15 -26.30 6.11
N ARG A 76 7.33 -25.95 5.61
CA ARG A 76 8.62 -26.38 6.19
C ARG A 76 9.48 -25.21 6.64
N ALA A 77 9.74 -24.24 5.78
CA ALA A 77 10.69 -23.17 6.06
C ALA A 77 9.98 -21.81 6.11
N PRO A 78 10.34 -20.89 7.02
CA PRO A 78 9.84 -19.52 6.97
C PRO A 78 10.16 -18.86 5.63
N CYS A 79 9.17 -18.21 5.00
CA CYS A 79 9.37 -17.56 3.70
C CYS A 79 10.45 -16.46 3.76
N GLY A 80 10.58 -15.78 4.89
CA GLY A 80 11.63 -14.77 5.10
C GLY A 80 13.04 -15.36 4.93
N ASP A 81 13.28 -16.54 5.51
CA ASP A 81 14.58 -17.21 5.42
C ASP A 81 14.85 -17.74 4.00
N VAL A 82 13.85 -18.36 3.38
CA VAL A 82 13.97 -18.90 2.00
C VAL A 82 14.24 -17.79 0.99
N HIS A 83 13.61 -16.63 1.18
CA HIS A 83 13.70 -15.50 0.25
C HIS A 83 14.58 -14.36 0.74
N LEU A 84 15.45 -14.61 1.71
CA LEU A 84 16.28 -13.62 2.40
C LEU A 84 16.93 -12.62 1.44
N VAL A 85 17.65 -13.13 0.43
CA VAL A 85 18.38 -12.30 -0.55
C VAL A 85 17.42 -11.50 -1.44
N ALA A 86 16.33 -12.12 -1.90
CA ALA A 86 15.36 -11.46 -2.76
C ALA A 86 14.57 -10.35 -2.04
N LEU A 87 14.41 -10.46 -0.71
CA LEU A 87 13.82 -9.43 0.15
C LEU A 87 14.81 -8.33 0.58
N GLY A 88 16.04 -8.34 0.07
CA GLY A 88 17.02 -7.31 0.40
C GLY A 88 17.94 -7.62 1.58
N GLY A 89 17.99 -8.88 2.03
CA GLY A 89 18.93 -9.38 3.01
C GLY A 89 20.29 -9.76 2.42
N ASN A 90 21.13 -10.34 3.26
CA ASN A 90 22.45 -10.85 2.91
C ASN A 90 22.65 -12.25 3.51
N ASP A 91 23.16 -13.19 2.71
CA ASP A 91 23.41 -14.58 3.15
C ASP A 91 24.92 -14.87 3.17
N VAL A 92 25.52 -14.68 4.34
CA VAL A 92 26.96 -14.81 4.56
C VAL A 92 27.43 -16.26 4.48
N PHE A 93 26.62 -17.20 4.96
CA PHE A 93 27.05 -18.59 5.13
C PHE A 93 26.65 -19.49 3.97
N GLY A 94 25.48 -19.26 3.36
CA GLY A 94 25.03 -20.03 2.20
C GLY A 94 25.62 -19.49 0.90
N ALA A 95 25.36 -18.22 0.58
CA ALA A 95 25.77 -17.58 -0.67
C ALA A 95 27.11 -16.84 -0.60
N GLY A 96 27.72 -16.67 0.58
CA GLY A 96 28.94 -15.85 0.73
C GLY A 96 28.69 -14.36 0.47
N GLN A 97 27.44 -13.90 0.62
CA GLN A 97 27.03 -12.52 0.37
C GLN A 97 27.15 -11.71 1.67
N TYR A 98 28.22 -10.92 1.78
CA TYR A 98 28.49 -10.10 2.96
C TYR A 98 27.73 -8.77 2.96
N GLU A 99 27.46 -8.20 1.78
CA GLU A 99 26.74 -6.93 1.63
C GLU A 99 25.30 -7.15 1.14
N PRO A 100 24.31 -6.43 1.70
CA PRO A 100 22.94 -6.47 1.19
C PRO A 100 22.85 -5.96 -0.24
N VAL A 101 21.86 -6.45 -1.00
CA VAL A 101 21.57 -5.89 -2.33
C VAL A 101 21.13 -4.43 -2.21
N ALA A 102 21.76 -3.54 -2.97
CA ALA A 102 21.48 -2.11 -2.92
C ALA A 102 20.11 -1.72 -3.49
N ARG A 103 19.52 -2.61 -4.31
CA ARG A 103 18.25 -2.39 -5.01
C ARG A 103 17.47 -3.70 -5.09
N PRO A 104 16.12 -3.63 -5.23
CA PRO A 104 15.31 -4.79 -5.56
C PRO A 104 15.84 -5.55 -6.77
N LEU A 105 15.82 -6.88 -6.68
CA LEU A 105 16.17 -7.79 -7.77
C LEU A 105 14.96 -8.00 -8.69
N ALA A 106 15.19 -8.62 -9.85
CA ALA A 106 14.12 -8.95 -10.80
C ALA A 106 13.01 -9.82 -10.18
N THR A 107 13.33 -10.61 -9.15
CA THR A 107 12.39 -11.51 -8.46
C THR A 107 11.80 -10.92 -7.19
N THR A 108 12.26 -9.75 -6.72
CA THR A 108 11.79 -9.15 -5.46
C THR A 108 10.28 -8.94 -5.41
N PRO A 109 9.60 -8.41 -6.45
CA PRO A 109 8.15 -8.22 -6.41
C PRO A 109 7.38 -9.54 -6.24
N LEU A 110 7.77 -10.59 -6.97
CA LEU A 110 7.14 -11.92 -6.87
C LEU A 110 7.27 -12.51 -5.46
N VAL A 111 8.43 -12.30 -4.84
CA VAL A 111 8.72 -12.78 -3.49
C VAL A 111 7.91 -12.02 -2.44
N VAL A 112 7.77 -10.70 -2.60
CA VAL A 112 6.92 -9.87 -1.74
C VAL A 112 5.47 -10.33 -1.82
N ASP A 113 4.97 -10.53 -3.03
CA ASP A 113 3.60 -11.02 -3.24
C ASP A 113 3.38 -12.36 -2.54
N ARG A 114 4.31 -13.31 -2.74
CA ARG A 114 4.23 -14.63 -2.12
C ARG A 114 4.28 -14.57 -0.60
N PHE A 115 5.17 -13.74 -0.05
CA PHE A 115 5.31 -13.57 1.40
C PHE A 115 4.04 -12.98 2.01
N VAL A 116 3.54 -11.87 1.46
CA VAL A 116 2.34 -11.19 1.97
C VAL A 116 1.11 -12.07 1.81
N LEU A 117 0.91 -12.70 0.65
CA LEU A 117 -0.22 -13.58 0.41
C LEU A 117 -0.25 -14.76 1.39
N GLY A 118 0.91 -15.39 1.63
CA GLY A 118 1.04 -16.47 2.61
C GLY A 118 0.71 -16.00 4.03
N ALA A 119 1.23 -14.84 4.44
CA ALA A 119 0.95 -14.27 5.76
C ALA A 119 -0.54 -13.91 5.94
N CYS A 120 -1.16 -13.26 4.95
CA CYS A 120 -2.58 -12.93 4.95
C CYS A 120 -3.46 -14.19 5.03
N SER A 121 -3.14 -15.23 4.26
CA SER A 121 -3.85 -16.52 4.28
C SER A 121 -3.78 -17.19 5.65
N ASN A 122 -2.60 -17.21 6.27
CA ASN A 122 -2.41 -17.80 7.59
C ASN A 122 -3.18 -17.03 8.66
N ARG A 123 -3.12 -15.69 8.64
CA ARG A 123 -3.91 -14.88 9.58
C ARG A 123 -5.41 -15.11 9.41
N ALA A 124 -5.92 -15.17 8.18
CA ALA A 124 -7.34 -15.43 7.92
C ALA A 124 -7.76 -16.81 8.45
N THR A 125 -6.88 -17.82 8.34
CA THR A 125 -7.13 -19.16 8.89
C THR A 125 -7.20 -19.13 10.42
N LEU A 126 -6.22 -18.50 11.07
CA LEU A 126 -6.20 -18.38 12.53
C LEU A 126 -7.39 -17.58 13.08
N ASP A 127 -7.83 -16.54 12.38
CA ASP A 127 -9.03 -15.78 12.76
C ASP A 127 -10.33 -16.56 12.57
N ALA A 128 -10.37 -17.51 11.62
CA ALA A 128 -11.54 -18.36 11.39
C ALA A 128 -11.65 -19.51 12.39
N GLU A 129 -10.52 -20.02 12.87
CA GLU A 129 -10.44 -21.14 13.82
C GLU A 129 -10.53 -20.70 15.28
N GLY A 130 -10.24 -19.43 15.56
CA GLY A 130 -10.13 -18.89 16.92
C GLY A 130 -10.85 -17.56 17.13
N ALA A 131 -10.43 -16.83 18.16
CA ALA A 131 -10.90 -15.46 18.38
C ALA A 131 -10.22 -14.54 17.34
N PRO A 132 -10.99 -13.80 16.52
CA PRO A 132 -10.42 -13.01 15.46
C PRO A 132 -9.62 -11.82 16.02
N VAL A 133 -8.39 -11.69 15.55
CA VAL A 133 -7.48 -10.59 15.91
C VAL A 133 -7.48 -9.53 14.82
N VAL A 134 -7.38 -9.92 13.55
CA VAL A 134 -7.22 -8.99 12.44
C VAL A 134 -8.54 -8.72 11.74
N PHE A 135 -9.25 -9.77 11.35
CA PHE A 135 -10.46 -9.75 10.54
C PHE A 135 -11.75 -9.81 11.37
N GLY A 136 -11.77 -9.20 12.56
CA GLY A 136 -12.90 -9.28 13.50
C GLY A 136 -14.19 -8.58 13.05
N ALA A 137 -14.13 -7.76 12.00
CA ALA A 137 -15.32 -7.17 11.38
C ALA A 137 -16.04 -8.13 10.41
N LEU A 138 -15.42 -9.26 10.07
CA LEU A 138 -15.94 -10.23 9.11
C LEU A 138 -16.40 -11.51 9.83
N ASP A 139 -17.54 -12.04 9.41
CA ASP A 139 -17.82 -13.46 9.58
C ASP A 139 -17.11 -14.23 8.45
N LEU A 140 -15.96 -14.83 8.74
CA LEU A 140 -15.14 -15.49 7.73
C LEU A 140 -15.78 -16.75 7.10
N ALA A 141 -16.88 -17.25 7.66
CA ALA A 141 -17.68 -18.32 7.05
C ALA A 141 -18.76 -17.79 6.08
N ALA A 142 -19.00 -16.47 6.05
CA ALA A 142 -20.02 -15.87 5.22
C ALA A 142 -19.67 -15.90 3.72
N ARG A 143 -20.70 -16.08 2.88
CA ARG A 143 -20.55 -16.12 1.42
C ARG A 143 -20.54 -14.74 0.76
N ASN A 144 -20.77 -13.69 1.53
CA ASN A 144 -20.76 -12.31 1.09
C ASN A 144 -20.24 -11.42 2.21
N VAL A 145 -19.90 -10.18 1.85
CA VAL A 145 -19.39 -9.17 2.77
C VAL A 145 -20.26 -7.93 2.61
N SER A 146 -20.69 -7.34 3.73
CA SER A 146 -21.37 -6.05 3.67
C SER A 146 -20.37 -4.93 3.39
N ALA A 147 -20.81 -3.87 2.71
CA ALA A 147 -19.95 -2.72 2.43
C ALA A 147 -19.35 -2.11 3.71
N SER A 148 -20.10 -2.07 4.82
CA SER A 148 -19.60 -1.57 6.11
C SER A 148 -18.48 -2.46 6.66
N ALA A 149 -18.67 -3.79 6.66
CA ALA A 149 -17.65 -4.73 7.15
C ALA A 149 -16.39 -4.69 6.27
N ALA A 150 -16.56 -4.49 4.95
CA ALA A 150 -15.44 -4.32 4.03
C ALA A 150 -14.65 -3.04 4.33
N ARG A 151 -15.33 -1.90 4.52
CA ARG A 151 -14.70 -0.63 4.90
C ARG A 151 -14.01 -0.71 6.26
N ASP A 152 -14.65 -1.30 7.26
CA ASP A 152 -14.07 -1.47 8.60
C ASP A 152 -12.81 -2.34 8.58
N THR A 153 -12.83 -3.42 7.79
CA THR A 153 -11.67 -4.29 7.56
C THR A 153 -10.54 -3.51 6.87
N GLY A 154 -10.85 -2.77 5.80
CA GLY A 154 -9.89 -1.91 5.10
C GLY A 154 -9.24 -0.90 6.05
N ALA A 155 -10.03 -0.18 6.85
CA ALA A 155 -9.53 0.80 7.80
C ALA A 155 -8.59 0.17 8.85
N ALA A 156 -8.93 -1.03 9.34
CA ALA A 156 -8.07 -1.76 10.27
C ALA A 156 -6.75 -2.20 9.62
N LEU A 157 -6.78 -2.67 8.37
CA LEU A 157 -5.60 -3.09 7.63
C LEU A 157 -4.68 -1.91 7.30
N TYR A 158 -5.21 -0.76 6.88
CA TYR A 158 -4.42 0.46 6.66
C TYR A 158 -3.67 0.90 7.93
N ARG A 159 -4.36 0.95 9.07
CA ARG A 159 -3.71 1.30 10.35
C ARG A 159 -2.62 0.30 10.75
N ARG A 160 -2.82 -0.98 10.47
CA ARG A 160 -1.87 -2.05 10.83
C ARG A 160 -0.66 -2.10 9.90
N LEU A 161 -0.89 -2.12 8.59
CA LEU A 161 0.14 -2.31 7.57
C LEU A 161 0.87 -1.01 7.22
N LEU A 162 0.13 0.11 7.14
CA LEU A 162 0.66 1.40 6.70
C LEU A 162 0.80 2.44 7.82
N ARG A 163 0.33 2.11 9.05
CA ARG A 163 0.43 2.98 10.24
C ARG A 163 -0.21 4.37 10.05
N ARG A 164 -1.24 4.45 9.21
CA ARG A 164 -2.05 5.65 8.99
C ARG A 164 -3.52 5.30 8.81
N ASP A 165 -4.38 6.31 8.89
CA ASP A 165 -5.76 6.17 8.50
C ASP A 165 -5.91 6.20 6.96
N ALA A 166 -6.86 5.41 6.48
CA ALA A 166 -7.25 5.40 5.07
C ALA A 166 -8.15 6.60 4.76
N GLN A 167 -8.03 7.13 3.55
CA GLN A 167 -8.98 8.10 3.02
C GLN A 167 -10.28 7.40 2.61
N ASP A 168 -11.39 8.14 2.55
CA ASP A 168 -12.69 7.56 2.19
C ASP A 168 -12.69 6.89 0.82
N ALA A 169 -11.99 7.48 -0.16
CA ALA A 169 -11.83 6.93 -1.50
C ALA A 169 -11.04 5.61 -1.49
N GLU A 170 -9.99 5.50 -0.66
CA GLU A 170 -9.23 4.25 -0.52
C GLU A 170 -10.11 3.14 0.07
N LEU A 171 -10.94 3.49 1.06
CA LEU A 171 -11.89 2.55 1.65
C LEU A 171 -12.99 2.12 0.68
N ASP A 172 -13.43 3.00 -0.22
CA ASP A 172 -14.39 2.66 -1.27
C ASP A 172 -13.79 1.67 -2.28
N GLU A 173 -12.54 1.89 -2.71
CA GLU A 173 -11.83 0.97 -3.62
C GLU A 173 -11.61 -0.41 -2.98
N ILE A 174 -11.19 -0.45 -1.71
CA ILE A 174 -11.06 -1.71 -0.98
C ILE A 174 -12.42 -2.38 -0.82
N ALA A 175 -13.47 -1.64 -0.49
CA ALA A 175 -14.81 -2.21 -0.34
C ALA A 175 -15.36 -2.78 -1.66
N ALA A 176 -15.01 -2.18 -2.81
CA ALA A 176 -15.39 -2.67 -4.12
C ALA A 176 -14.81 -4.07 -4.42
N LEU A 177 -13.64 -4.41 -3.87
CA LEU A 177 -13.07 -5.76 -4.00
C LEU A 177 -13.96 -6.87 -3.41
N ALA A 178 -14.88 -6.52 -2.51
CA ALA A 178 -15.76 -7.49 -1.87
C ALA A 178 -16.86 -8.02 -2.81
N GLU A 179 -17.09 -7.37 -3.95
CA GLU A 179 -18.13 -7.77 -4.89
C GLU A 179 -17.88 -9.18 -5.43
N GLY A 180 -18.80 -10.10 -5.14
CA GLY A 180 -18.72 -11.49 -5.59
C GLY A 180 -17.76 -12.39 -4.81
N LEU A 181 -17.11 -11.89 -3.75
CA LEU A 181 -16.21 -12.68 -2.91
C LEU A 181 -16.88 -13.18 -1.63
N ALA A 182 -16.49 -14.37 -1.18
CA ALA A 182 -16.74 -14.82 0.18
C ALA A 182 -15.89 -14.01 1.17
N ALA A 183 -16.31 -13.95 2.43
CA ALA A 183 -15.66 -13.10 3.43
C ALA A 183 -14.18 -13.45 3.67
N ARG A 184 -13.84 -14.74 3.66
CA ARG A 184 -12.44 -15.18 3.76
C ARG A 184 -11.60 -14.75 2.56
N ASP A 185 -12.14 -14.87 1.35
CA ASP A 185 -11.41 -14.50 0.13
C ASP A 185 -11.20 -12.98 0.06
N PHE A 186 -12.23 -12.20 0.45
CA PHE A 186 -12.12 -10.76 0.61
C PHE A 186 -11.05 -10.37 1.65
N ALA A 187 -11.04 -11.01 2.82
CA ALA A 187 -10.05 -10.75 3.87
C ALA A 187 -8.61 -10.90 3.35
N ILE A 188 -8.35 -11.99 2.61
CA ILE A 188 -7.05 -12.27 2.02
C ILE A 188 -6.73 -11.26 0.91
N ALA A 189 -7.68 -10.99 0.01
CA ALA A 189 -7.49 -10.07 -1.11
C ALA A 189 -7.20 -8.63 -0.64
N ALA A 190 -7.97 -8.11 0.32
CA ALA A 190 -7.77 -6.78 0.87
C ALA A 190 -6.44 -6.65 1.62
N CYS A 191 -6.09 -7.67 2.44
CA CYS A 191 -4.80 -7.74 3.14
C CYS A 191 -3.63 -7.75 2.15
N PHE A 192 -3.73 -8.56 1.10
CA PHE A 192 -2.74 -8.64 0.04
C PHE A 192 -2.59 -7.31 -0.69
N ALA A 193 -3.68 -6.71 -1.17
CA ALA A 193 -3.67 -5.47 -1.92
C ALA A 193 -3.02 -4.31 -1.15
N ILE A 194 -3.32 -4.18 0.15
CA ILE A 194 -2.73 -3.15 1.01
C ILE A 194 -1.27 -3.49 1.34
N GLY A 195 -0.99 -4.75 1.67
CA GLY A 195 0.33 -5.23 2.10
C GLY A 195 1.38 -5.28 1.00
N THR A 196 0.99 -5.28 -0.27
CA THR A 196 1.90 -5.19 -1.43
C THR A 196 1.89 -3.82 -2.11
N SER A 197 1.17 -2.85 -1.53
CA SER A 197 1.17 -1.47 -2.03
C SER A 197 2.57 -0.85 -1.98
N THR A 198 2.80 0.17 -2.82
CA THR A 198 4.09 0.88 -2.86
C THR A 198 4.46 1.50 -1.51
N GLU A 199 3.47 1.94 -0.74
CA GLU A 199 3.67 2.50 0.61
C GLU A 199 4.04 1.43 1.65
N ALA A 200 3.59 0.18 1.48
CA ALA A 200 3.98 -0.91 2.36
C ALA A 200 5.46 -1.30 2.16
N VAL A 201 5.91 -1.30 0.91
CA VAL A 201 7.22 -1.83 0.51
C VAL A 201 8.32 -0.78 0.43
N LEU A 202 7.96 0.50 0.28
CA LEU A 202 8.88 1.64 0.28
C LEU A 202 8.69 2.51 1.53
N TYR A 203 9.74 3.22 1.93
CA TYR A 203 9.69 4.23 2.99
C TYR A 203 10.66 5.39 2.72
#